data_AF-A0A3A8I5C9-F1
#
_entry.id   AF-A0A3A8I5C9-F1
#
_cell.length_a   1.000
_cell.length_b   1.000
_cell.length_c   1.000
_cell.angle_alpha   90.00
_cell.angle_beta   90.00
_cell.angle_gamma   90.00
#
_symmetry.space_group_name_H-M   'P 1'
#
loop_
_entity.id
_entity.type
_entity.pdbx_description
1 polymer ?
#
loop_
_entity_poly.entity_id
_entity_poly.type
_entity_poly.pdbx_seq_one_letter_code
_entity_poly.pdbx_strand_id
1 'polypeptide(L)'
;MRFTSSAALLFAASLATACGGPLEEDASLTGPEGEVASASEELIVLPPVLPCLTSSTVLAQPDGATVPYVWNCRKTGFVSTHAVSVDATYHQSSCVDRFVVDVTNIGGRLAKPFVEAAPTYAPTTKSACENQSVSADAWAVTTSTWIYLGTVTGTGWWLPSAIPGIPGFCRTRFYVPGDSGYSKVRVTGIATSYGTKIPVRVGAEILEGNPC
;
A
#
# COMPACT_ATOMS: atom_id res chain seq x y z
N MET A 1 30.06 -38.95 27.01
CA MET A 1 29.70 -37.88 26.06
C MET A 1 28.31 -38.17 25.53
N ARG A 2 27.30 -37.41 25.95
CA ARG A 2 25.95 -37.46 25.37
C ARG A 2 25.61 -36.02 24.99
N PHE A 3 25.70 -35.72 23.70
CA PHE A 3 25.32 -34.41 23.16
C PHE A 3 23.80 -34.38 23.04
N THR A 4 23.18 -33.48 23.80
CA THR A 4 21.79 -33.06 23.66
C THR A 4 21.65 -32.28 22.35
N SER A 5 20.79 -32.78 21.46
CA SER A 5 20.45 -32.09 20.21
C SER A 5 19.42 -31.00 20.49
N SER A 6 19.90 -29.76 20.67
CA SER A 6 19.08 -28.55 20.71
C SER A 6 19.20 -27.82 19.38
N ALA A 7 18.46 -28.27 18.37
CA ALA A 7 18.41 -27.61 17.07
C ALA A 7 17.01 -27.77 16.46
N ALA A 8 16.00 -27.14 17.07
CA ALA A 8 14.65 -27.15 16.50
C ALA A 8 13.83 -25.86 16.75
N LEU A 9 14.44 -24.76 17.23
CA LEU A 9 13.67 -23.56 17.64
C LEU A 9 14.14 -22.23 17.04
N LEU A 10 14.87 -22.23 15.91
CA LEU A 10 15.36 -20.98 15.30
C LEU A 10 14.82 -20.65 13.89
N PHE A 11 13.95 -21.48 13.30
CA PHE A 11 13.48 -21.25 11.92
C PHE A 11 12.07 -20.64 11.78
N ALA A 12 11.39 -20.29 12.89
CA ALA A 12 10.04 -19.71 12.84
C ALA A 12 10.00 -18.18 12.98
N ALA A 13 11.13 -17.50 13.23
CA ALA A 13 11.18 -16.05 13.45
C ALA A 13 11.69 -15.23 12.24
N SER A 14 12.15 -15.89 11.17
CA SER A 14 12.83 -15.23 10.03
C SER A 14 11.90 -14.78 8.90
N LEU A 15 10.68 -15.29 8.81
CA LEU A 15 9.75 -14.91 7.73
C LEU A 15 8.98 -13.61 8.02
N ALA A 16 8.70 -13.31 9.30
CA ALA A 16 8.07 -12.05 9.69
C ALA A 16 9.04 -10.85 9.64
N THR A 17 10.35 -11.11 9.72
CA THR A 17 11.41 -10.09 9.66
C THR A 17 11.87 -9.77 8.25
N ALA A 18 11.75 -10.71 7.29
CA ALA A 18 12.17 -10.49 5.91
C ALA A 18 11.36 -9.39 5.21
N CYS A 19 10.04 -9.31 5.47
CA CYS A 19 9.18 -8.27 4.89
C CYS A 19 8.89 -7.07 5.80
N GLY A 20 8.99 -7.24 7.11
CA GLY A 20 8.65 -6.20 8.10
C GLY A 20 9.83 -5.36 8.61
N GLY A 21 11.08 -5.74 8.31
CA GLY A 21 12.27 -4.97 8.71
C GLY A 21 12.49 -3.72 7.85
N PRO A 22 13.19 -2.67 8.31
CA PRO A 22 13.46 -1.49 7.49
C PRO A 22 14.04 -1.92 6.14
N LEU A 23 13.50 -1.38 5.04
CA LEU A 23 14.19 -1.48 3.74
C LEU A 23 15.47 -0.67 3.93
N GLU A 24 16.62 -1.22 3.51
CA GLU A 24 17.90 -0.54 3.65
C GLU A 24 17.77 0.88 3.10
N GLU A 25 17.93 1.85 4.00
CA GLU A 25 17.83 3.28 3.68
C GLU A 25 19.14 3.64 3.00
N ASP A 26 19.15 3.63 1.67
CA ASP A 26 20.32 4.07 0.90
C ASP A 26 20.65 5.51 1.31
N ALA A 27 21.90 5.69 1.71
CA ALA A 27 22.40 6.91 2.33
C ALA A 27 22.05 8.15 1.50
N SER A 28 21.44 9.14 2.17
CA SER A 28 21.15 10.46 1.64
C SER A 28 22.37 11.05 0.92
N LEU A 29 22.30 11.13 -0.41
CA LEU A 29 23.18 11.98 -1.18
C LEU A 29 22.67 13.42 -1.06
N THR A 30 23.38 14.20 -0.25
CA THR A 30 23.26 15.65 -0.16
C THR A 30 23.52 16.26 -1.55
N GLY A 31 22.49 16.85 -2.17
CA GLY A 31 22.58 17.57 -3.44
C GLY A 31 21.88 18.93 -3.34
N PRO A 32 22.41 19.99 -3.96
CA PRO A 32 22.20 21.38 -3.55
C PRO A 32 20.86 21.97 -4.02
N GLU A 33 20.43 23.01 -3.30
CA GLU A 33 19.34 23.93 -3.66
C GLU A 33 19.48 24.43 -5.11
N GLY A 34 18.39 24.34 -5.87
CA GLY A 34 18.35 24.75 -7.28
C GLY A 34 16.93 25.18 -7.70
N GLU A 35 16.72 26.49 -7.60
CA GLU A 35 15.95 27.36 -8.50
C GLU A 35 14.51 27.00 -8.94
N VAL A 36 13.59 27.84 -8.47
CA VAL A 36 12.20 27.99 -8.93
C VAL A 36 12.15 28.40 -10.40
N ALA A 37 11.57 27.55 -11.25
CA ALA A 37 11.16 27.90 -12.60
C ALA A 37 9.62 27.94 -12.69
N SER A 38 9.13 29.14 -12.98
CA SER A 38 7.74 29.46 -13.32
C SER A 38 7.42 28.97 -14.73
N ALA A 39 6.32 28.23 -14.90
CA ALA A 39 5.68 28.03 -16.20
C ALA A 39 4.15 27.99 -16.01
N SER A 40 3.50 28.96 -16.64
CA SER A 40 2.05 29.15 -16.68
C SER A 40 1.44 28.24 -17.74
N GLU A 41 0.54 27.34 -17.34
CA GLU A 41 -0.45 26.72 -18.22
C GLU A 41 -1.82 26.85 -17.57
N GLU A 42 -2.82 27.28 -18.36
CA GLU A 42 -4.18 27.58 -17.94
C GLU A 42 -4.83 26.36 -17.26
N LEU A 43 -4.92 26.43 -15.94
CA LEU A 43 -5.54 25.39 -15.13
C LEU A 43 -7.05 25.67 -15.02
N ILE A 44 -7.86 24.69 -15.42
CA ILE A 44 -9.25 24.56 -14.97
C ILE A 44 -9.21 24.69 -13.43
N VAL A 45 -9.77 25.77 -12.90
CA VAL A 45 -9.73 26.08 -11.46
C VAL A 45 -10.63 25.11 -10.71
N LEU A 46 -10.09 23.91 -10.42
CA LEU A 46 -10.49 23.16 -9.25
C LEU A 46 -10.22 24.06 -8.02
N PRO A 47 -11.13 24.11 -7.04
CA PRO A 47 -10.93 24.95 -5.86
C PRO A 47 -9.56 24.62 -5.24
N PRO A 48 -8.78 25.63 -4.81
CA PRO A 48 -7.44 25.40 -4.28
C PRO A 48 -7.54 24.42 -3.11
N VAL A 49 -6.93 23.25 -3.29
CA VAL A 49 -6.65 22.31 -2.20
C VAL A 49 -5.87 23.12 -1.17
N LEU A 50 -6.46 23.37 0.00
CA LEU A 50 -5.75 24.03 1.08
C LEU A 50 -4.88 22.96 1.73
N PRO A 51 -3.56 22.95 1.48
CA PRO A 51 -2.69 21.95 2.07
C PRO A 51 -2.64 22.16 3.57
N CYS A 52 -2.64 21.10 4.37
CA CYS A 52 -2.39 21.31 5.79
C CYS A 52 -0.91 21.66 5.94
N LEU A 53 -0.63 22.85 6.46
CA LEU A 53 0.73 23.38 6.66
C LEU A 53 1.60 22.29 7.29
N THR A 54 2.73 21.97 6.67
CA THR A 54 3.74 20.95 7.08
C THR A 54 3.37 19.47 6.95
N SER A 55 2.26 19.14 6.30
CA SER A 55 1.80 17.76 6.23
C SER A 55 1.92 17.18 4.80
N SER A 56 2.75 16.16 4.64
CA SER A 56 2.87 15.36 3.41
C SER A 56 2.85 13.87 3.76
N THR A 57 2.50 13.03 2.79
CA THR A 57 2.72 11.59 2.80
C THR A 57 3.74 11.28 1.72
N VAL A 58 4.64 10.34 1.97
CA VAL A 58 5.51 9.84 0.91
C VAL A 58 5.23 8.36 0.72
N LEU A 59 4.84 8.01 -0.49
CA LEU A 59 4.77 6.64 -0.95
C LEU A 59 6.15 6.25 -1.45
N ALA A 60 6.80 5.27 -0.82
CA ALA A 60 8.04 4.68 -1.31
C ALA A 60 7.73 3.30 -1.91
N GLN A 61 8.09 3.15 -3.18
CA GLN A 61 8.00 1.92 -3.94
C GLN A 61 9.31 1.13 -3.82
N PRO A 62 9.32 -0.16 -4.17
CA PRO A 62 10.48 -1.01 -3.93
C PRO A 62 11.65 -0.74 -4.87
N ASP A 63 11.44 0.07 -5.91
CA ASP A 63 12.44 0.63 -6.81
C ASP A 63 13.06 1.93 -6.27
N GLY A 64 12.71 2.33 -5.04
CA GLY A 64 13.16 3.58 -4.44
C GLY A 64 12.41 4.81 -4.95
N ALA A 65 11.42 4.66 -5.84
CA ALA A 65 10.61 5.78 -6.30
C ALA A 65 9.77 6.33 -5.15
N THR A 66 9.79 7.65 -4.99
CA THR A 66 9.00 8.36 -4.00
C THR A 66 7.92 9.20 -4.68
N VAL A 67 6.67 8.99 -4.28
CA VAL A 67 5.53 9.80 -4.74
C VAL A 67 5.04 10.64 -3.56
N PRO A 68 5.28 11.95 -3.56
CA PRO A 68 4.77 12.83 -2.52
C PRO A 68 3.27 13.08 -2.72
N TYR A 69 2.54 13.08 -1.61
CA TYR A 69 1.13 13.46 -1.54
C TYR A 69 0.95 14.53 -0.46
N VAL A 70 0.13 15.55 -0.72
CA VAL A 70 -0.12 16.64 0.24
C VAL A 70 -1.54 16.51 0.75
N TRP A 71 -1.70 16.54 2.08
CA TRP A 71 -2.99 16.38 2.72
C TRP A 71 -3.92 17.54 2.40
N ASN A 72 -5.17 17.21 2.05
CA ASN A 72 -6.20 18.20 1.82
C ASN A 72 -7.01 18.43 3.11
N CYS A 73 -6.90 19.62 3.73
CA CYS A 73 -7.63 19.89 4.96
C CYS A 73 -9.15 20.03 4.77
N ARG A 74 -9.60 20.30 3.54
CA ARG A 74 -11.03 20.44 3.22
C ARG A 74 -11.69 19.11 2.91
N LYS A 75 -10.90 18.10 2.55
CA LYS A 75 -11.41 16.77 2.25
C LYS A 75 -11.60 16.03 3.57
N THR A 76 -12.81 15.56 3.79
CA THR A 76 -13.15 14.71 4.94
C THR A 76 -13.33 13.28 4.45
N GLY A 77 -12.72 12.34 5.16
CA GLY A 77 -12.83 10.90 4.88
C GLY A 77 -11.51 10.25 4.47
N PHE A 78 -11.59 8.99 4.08
CA PHE A 78 -10.42 8.19 3.75
C PHE A 78 -9.89 8.52 2.35
N VAL A 79 -8.58 8.74 2.27
CA VAL A 79 -7.88 8.94 1.01
C VAL A 79 -6.87 7.83 0.79
N SER A 80 -6.97 7.20 -0.37
CA SER A 80 -6.14 6.07 -0.75
C SER A 80 -4.80 6.55 -1.28
N THR A 81 -3.73 6.27 -0.55
CA THR A 81 -2.34 6.47 -0.98
C THR A 81 -1.72 5.10 -1.25
N HIS A 82 -1.33 4.84 -2.49
CA HIS A 82 -0.97 3.49 -2.95
C HIS A 82 -0.10 3.50 -4.19
N ALA A 83 0.55 2.37 -4.43
CA ALA A 83 1.18 2.05 -5.70
C ALA A 83 0.56 0.78 -6.29
N VAL A 84 0.73 0.63 -7.61
CA VAL A 84 0.34 -0.55 -8.37
C VAL A 84 1.61 -1.15 -8.95
N SER A 85 1.78 -2.47 -8.87
CA SER A 85 2.89 -3.12 -9.55
C SER A 85 2.74 -2.94 -11.07
N VAL A 86 3.86 -2.69 -11.76
CA VAL A 86 3.85 -2.50 -13.23
C VAL A 86 3.38 -3.77 -13.93
N ASP A 87 3.80 -4.93 -13.43
CA ASP A 87 3.43 -6.23 -13.93
C ASP A 87 3.24 -7.25 -12.79
N ALA A 88 3.18 -8.54 -13.16
CA ALA A 88 3.06 -9.68 -12.26
C ALA A 88 4.41 -10.16 -11.69
N THR A 89 5.49 -9.44 -11.96
CA THR A 89 6.82 -9.72 -11.42
C THR A 89 7.07 -8.83 -10.21
N TYR A 90 7.13 -9.47 -9.05
CA TYR A 90 7.37 -8.77 -7.79
C TYR A 90 8.86 -8.89 -7.47
N HIS A 91 9.69 -8.15 -8.23
CA HIS A 91 11.13 -8.22 -8.12
C HIS A 91 11.64 -7.55 -6.84
N GLN A 92 11.68 -8.29 -5.72
CA GLN A 92 12.29 -7.83 -4.48
C GLN A 92 13.13 -8.91 -3.81
N SER A 93 14.36 -8.53 -3.44
CA SER A 93 15.30 -9.38 -2.70
C SER A 93 14.87 -9.59 -1.24
N SER A 94 14.23 -8.59 -0.63
CA SER A 94 13.74 -8.62 0.75
C SER A 94 12.40 -9.36 0.90
N CYS A 95 11.55 -9.33 -0.14
CA CYS A 95 10.24 -9.97 -0.17
C CYS A 95 10.01 -10.69 -1.50
N VAL A 96 10.55 -11.91 -1.59
CA VAL A 96 10.35 -12.75 -2.78
C VAL A 96 8.85 -12.91 -3.05
N ASP A 97 8.47 -12.68 -4.31
CA ASP A 97 7.11 -12.85 -4.80
C ASP A 97 6.04 -11.94 -4.18
N ARG A 98 6.42 -10.79 -3.62
CA ARG A 98 5.47 -9.78 -3.15
C ARG A 98 5.82 -8.37 -3.53
N PHE A 99 4.80 -7.61 -3.93
CA PHE A 99 4.92 -6.18 -4.15
C PHE A 99 4.86 -5.48 -2.78
N VAL A 100 5.75 -4.54 -2.53
CA VAL A 100 5.92 -3.90 -1.22
C VAL A 100 5.85 -2.40 -1.39
N VAL A 101 5.11 -1.74 -0.51
CA VAL A 101 4.91 -0.30 -0.53
C VAL A 101 4.98 0.23 0.88
N ASP A 102 5.76 1.28 1.06
CA ASP A 102 5.82 2.06 2.30
C ASP A 102 5.04 3.36 2.13
N VAL A 103 4.07 3.59 2.99
CA VAL A 103 3.35 4.85 3.11
C VAL A 103 3.89 5.54 4.37
N THR A 104 4.61 6.64 4.20
CA THR A 104 5.34 7.34 5.26
C THR A 104 4.76 8.73 5.52
N ASN A 105 5.12 9.36 6.63
CA ASN A 105 4.63 10.68 7.04
C ASN A 105 3.09 10.72 7.24
N ILE A 106 2.54 9.63 7.77
CA ILE A 106 1.09 9.50 8.03
C ILE A 106 0.61 10.50 9.12
N GLY A 107 1.54 11.01 9.94
CA GLY A 107 1.25 12.05 10.94
C GLY A 107 0.33 11.57 12.08
N GLY A 108 0.39 10.28 12.43
CA GLY A 108 -0.43 9.69 13.49
C GLY A 108 -1.91 9.52 13.14
N ARG A 109 -2.30 9.78 11.88
CA ARG A 109 -3.68 9.64 11.41
C ARG A 109 -4.10 8.17 11.39
N LEU A 110 -5.41 7.93 11.50
CA LEU A 110 -5.99 6.61 11.29
C LEU A 110 -5.68 6.15 9.86
N ALA A 111 -4.94 5.05 9.73
CA ALA A 111 -4.58 4.48 8.44
C ALA A 111 -5.05 3.03 8.35
N LYS A 112 -5.68 2.70 7.23
CA LYS A 112 -6.20 1.36 6.91
C LYS A 112 -5.38 0.76 5.77
N PRO A 113 -4.38 -0.08 6.09
CA PRO A 113 -3.61 -0.78 5.07
C PRO A 113 -4.52 -1.64 4.19
N PHE A 114 -4.23 -1.74 2.90
CA PHE A 114 -5.05 -2.51 1.98
C PHE A 114 -4.25 -3.15 0.84
N VAL A 115 -4.87 -4.17 0.26
CA VAL A 115 -4.45 -4.84 -0.97
C VAL A 115 -5.62 -4.96 -1.93
N GLU A 116 -5.35 -4.86 -3.23
CA GLU A 116 -6.35 -4.96 -4.28
C GLU A 116 -5.75 -5.62 -5.52
N ALA A 117 -6.50 -6.55 -6.13
CA ALA A 117 -6.12 -7.11 -7.43
C ALA A 117 -6.30 -6.03 -8.51
N ALA A 118 -5.24 -5.76 -9.27
CA ALA A 118 -5.22 -4.73 -10.30
C ALA A 118 -4.90 -5.36 -11.68
N PRO A 119 -5.77 -6.24 -12.20
CA PRO A 119 -5.55 -6.83 -13.52
C PRO A 119 -5.48 -5.72 -14.59
N THR A 120 -4.70 -5.95 -15.65
CA THR A 120 -4.63 -5.05 -16.80
C THR A 120 -6.00 -4.76 -17.41
N TYR A 121 -6.89 -5.76 -17.37
CA TYR A 121 -8.28 -5.64 -17.79
C TYR A 121 -9.21 -5.99 -16.65
N ALA A 122 -10.18 -5.12 -16.38
CA ALA A 122 -11.18 -5.37 -15.35
C ALA A 122 -12.04 -6.61 -15.71
N PRO A 123 -12.33 -7.50 -14.75
CA PRO A 123 -13.20 -8.66 -15.00
C PRO A 123 -14.59 -8.21 -15.42
N THR A 124 -15.09 -8.76 -16.53
CA THR A 124 -16.44 -8.48 -17.05
C THR A 124 -17.46 -9.58 -16.70
N THR A 125 -17.01 -10.67 -16.09
CA THR A 125 -17.85 -11.79 -15.67
C THR A 125 -17.68 -12.09 -14.19
N LYS A 126 -18.75 -12.62 -13.58
CA LYS A 126 -18.73 -13.10 -12.20
C LYS A 126 -17.62 -14.11 -11.96
N SER A 127 -17.47 -15.09 -12.86
CA SER A 127 -16.46 -16.14 -12.73
C SER A 127 -15.04 -15.56 -12.78
N ALA A 128 -14.74 -14.63 -13.69
CA ALA A 128 -13.42 -14.01 -13.75
C ALA A 128 -13.12 -13.19 -12.49
N CYS A 129 -14.12 -12.53 -11.91
CA CYS A 129 -13.97 -11.79 -10.65
C CYS A 129 -13.67 -12.72 -9.46
N GLU A 130 -14.47 -13.77 -9.29
CA GLU A 130 -14.34 -14.70 -8.16
C GLU A 130 -13.06 -15.56 -8.24
N ASN A 131 -12.45 -15.68 -9.43
CA ASN A 131 -11.16 -16.33 -9.62
C ASN A 131 -9.96 -15.42 -9.32
N GLN A 132 -10.20 -14.17 -8.94
CA GLN A 132 -9.14 -13.31 -8.41
C GLN A 132 -8.96 -13.57 -6.93
N SER A 133 -7.71 -13.69 -6.50
CA SER A 133 -7.36 -13.77 -5.09
C SER A 133 -6.23 -12.84 -4.75
N VAL A 134 -6.27 -12.30 -3.54
CA VAL A 134 -5.22 -11.43 -3.01
C VAL A 134 -4.79 -11.91 -1.63
N SER A 135 -3.54 -11.64 -1.31
CA SER A 135 -2.99 -11.80 0.03
C SER A 135 -2.06 -10.64 0.32
N ALA A 136 -2.10 -10.14 1.55
CA ALA A 136 -1.22 -9.10 2.00
C ALA A 136 -0.90 -9.23 3.49
N ASP A 137 0.27 -8.74 3.84
CA ASP A 137 0.69 -8.53 5.22
C ASP A 137 1.00 -7.05 5.41
N ALA A 138 0.63 -6.50 6.57
CA ALA A 138 0.89 -5.10 6.90
C ALA A 138 1.63 -4.93 8.22
N TRP A 139 2.47 -3.91 8.24
CA TRP A 139 3.21 -3.45 9.41
C TRP A 139 3.05 -1.95 9.55
N ALA A 140 3.23 -1.42 10.74
CA ALA A 140 3.28 0.02 10.98
C ALA A 140 4.33 0.41 12.01
N VAL A 141 4.69 1.68 12.02
CA VAL A 141 5.53 2.29 13.06
C VAL A 141 4.64 3.24 13.85
N THR A 142 4.51 3.06 15.16
CA THR A 142 3.75 3.98 16.03
C THR A 142 4.63 5.03 16.71
N THR A 143 5.82 4.64 17.13
CA THR A 143 6.80 5.55 17.77
C THR A 143 8.13 5.47 17.05
N SER A 144 8.78 4.31 17.06
CA SER A 144 10.05 4.05 16.36
C SER A 144 10.25 2.59 15.99
N THR A 145 9.31 1.71 16.36
CA THR A 145 9.42 0.27 16.17
C THR A 145 8.35 -0.21 15.20
N TRP A 146 8.73 -1.12 14.30
CA TRP A 146 7.79 -1.84 13.46
C TRP A 146 6.94 -2.79 14.29
N ILE A 147 5.63 -2.65 14.20
CA ILE A 147 4.64 -3.57 14.72
C ILE A 147 3.94 -4.26 13.57
N TYR A 148 3.65 -5.54 13.75
CA TYR A 148 2.85 -6.30 12.81
C TYR A 148 1.37 -6.00 13.02
N LEU A 149 0.66 -5.62 11.96
CA LEU A 149 -0.78 -5.32 12.02
C LEU A 149 -1.65 -6.52 11.67
N GLY A 150 -1.15 -7.42 10.82
CA GLY A 150 -1.87 -8.64 10.45
C GLY A 150 -1.76 -8.99 8.97
N THR A 151 -2.35 -10.15 8.65
CA THR A 151 -2.54 -10.66 7.29
C THR A 151 -3.97 -10.43 6.86
N VAL A 152 -4.18 -10.13 5.59
CA VAL A 152 -5.49 -10.22 4.93
C VAL A 152 -5.41 -11.09 3.69
N THR A 153 -6.41 -11.93 3.49
CA THR A 153 -6.59 -12.72 2.27
C THR A 153 -8.03 -12.60 1.81
N GLY A 154 -8.26 -12.58 0.50
CA GLY A 154 -9.60 -12.47 -0.04
C GLY A 154 -9.70 -12.88 -1.49
N THR A 155 -10.92 -13.14 -1.94
CA THR A 155 -11.27 -13.43 -3.33
C THR A 155 -12.21 -12.36 -3.88
N GLY A 156 -12.12 -12.06 -5.17
CA GLY A 156 -12.95 -11.02 -5.78
C GLY A 156 -14.45 -11.27 -5.55
N TRP A 157 -15.17 -10.19 -5.25
CA TRP A 157 -16.61 -10.23 -5.03
C TRP A 157 -17.33 -9.53 -6.17
N TRP A 158 -18.16 -10.28 -6.90
CA TRP A 158 -18.98 -9.73 -7.97
C TRP A 158 -20.20 -8.99 -7.42
N LEU A 159 -20.31 -7.72 -7.76
CA LEU A 159 -21.46 -6.90 -7.45
C LEU A 159 -22.33 -6.80 -8.71
N PRO A 160 -23.50 -7.45 -8.74
CA PRO A 160 -24.39 -7.38 -9.90
C PRO A 160 -24.92 -5.95 -10.05
N SER A 161 -25.07 -5.52 -11.30
CA SER A 161 -25.76 -4.26 -11.58
C SER A 161 -27.25 -4.39 -11.32
N ALA A 162 -27.83 -3.42 -10.63
CA ALA A 162 -29.27 -3.30 -10.45
C ALA A 162 -29.96 -2.64 -11.65
N ILE A 163 -29.19 -2.10 -12.62
CA ILE A 163 -29.69 -1.31 -13.74
C ILE A 163 -29.50 -2.09 -15.05
N PRO A 164 -30.57 -2.34 -15.82
CA PRO A 164 -30.48 -2.97 -17.13
C PRO A 164 -29.50 -2.24 -18.05
N GLY A 165 -28.60 -2.97 -18.70
CA GLY A 165 -27.61 -2.42 -19.64
C GLY A 165 -26.31 -1.91 -19.00
N ILE A 166 -26.23 -1.81 -17.67
CA ILE A 166 -24.96 -1.52 -16.98
C ILE A 166 -24.35 -2.86 -16.53
N PRO A 167 -23.10 -3.17 -16.88
CA PRO A 167 -22.44 -4.39 -16.40
C PRO A 167 -22.22 -4.32 -14.89
N GLY A 168 -22.23 -5.48 -14.24
CA GLY A 168 -21.74 -5.59 -12.86
C GLY A 168 -20.26 -5.24 -12.77
N PHE A 169 -19.75 -5.10 -11.55
CA PHE A 169 -18.34 -4.79 -11.33
C PHE A 169 -17.73 -5.69 -10.27
N CYS A 170 -16.41 -5.84 -10.35
CA CYS A 170 -15.65 -6.66 -9.43
C CYS A 170 -15.04 -5.82 -8.31
N ARG A 171 -15.22 -6.24 -7.05
CA ARG A 171 -14.55 -5.65 -5.90
C ARG A 171 -13.50 -6.61 -5.37
N THR A 172 -12.24 -6.16 -5.35
CA THR A 172 -11.08 -6.99 -4.96
C THR A 172 -10.21 -6.35 -3.89
N ARG A 173 -10.65 -5.22 -3.31
CA ARG A 173 -9.93 -4.53 -2.24
C ARG A 173 -10.27 -5.10 -0.87
N PHE A 174 -9.23 -5.47 -0.14
CA PHE A 174 -9.30 -5.99 1.22
C PHE A 174 -8.40 -5.18 2.13
N TYR A 175 -8.84 -4.98 3.37
CA TYR A 175 -8.16 -4.14 4.35
C TYR A 175 -7.61 -5.00 5.48
N VAL A 176 -6.41 -4.66 5.92
CA VAL A 176 -5.92 -5.08 7.24
C VAL A 176 -6.54 -4.12 8.26
N PRO A 177 -6.97 -4.60 9.45
CA PRO A 177 -7.38 -3.71 10.53
C PRO A 177 -6.31 -2.65 10.78
N GLY A 178 -6.75 -1.40 10.80
CA GLY A 178 -5.87 -0.24 10.95
C GLY A 178 -6.30 0.62 12.12
N ASP A 179 -5.35 1.36 12.69
CA ASP A 179 -5.54 2.27 13.81
C ASP A 179 -4.84 3.62 13.54
N SER A 180 -4.99 4.53 14.49
CA SER A 180 -4.28 5.80 14.60
C SER A 180 -2.92 5.64 15.29
N GLY A 181 -2.12 6.70 15.26
CA GLY A 181 -0.80 6.75 15.88
C GLY A 181 0.34 6.28 14.98
N TYR A 182 0.07 5.89 13.72
CA TYR A 182 1.13 5.46 12.82
C TYR A 182 1.89 6.63 12.18
N SER A 183 3.21 6.53 12.14
CA SER A 183 4.09 7.42 11.36
C SER A 183 4.41 6.84 9.98
N LYS A 184 4.48 5.52 9.87
CA LYS A 184 4.73 4.75 8.63
C LYS A 184 3.87 3.49 8.63
N VAL A 185 3.39 3.08 7.45
CA VAL A 185 2.74 1.78 7.20
C VAL A 185 3.45 1.13 6.03
N ARG A 186 3.78 -0.17 6.17
CA ARG A 186 4.23 -1.03 5.09
C ARG A 186 3.13 -2.00 4.73
N VAL A 187 2.88 -2.17 3.44
CA VAL A 187 2.00 -3.23 2.93
C VAL A 187 2.75 -4.04 1.90
N THR A 188 2.70 -5.35 2.08
CA THR A 188 3.14 -6.29 1.05
C THR A 188 1.92 -6.96 0.46
N GLY A 189 1.91 -7.24 -0.85
CA GLY A 189 0.77 -7.86 -1.49
C GLY A 189 1.15 -8.72 -2.69
N ILE A 190 0.28 -9.69 -2.94
CA ILE A 190 0.26 -10.54 -4.12
C ILE A 190 -1.18 -10.66 -4.60
N ALA A 191 -1.36 -10.70 -5.91
CA ALA A 191 -2.65 -10.98 -6.53
C ALA A 191 -2.49 -12.06 -7.59
N THR A 192 -3.49 -12.94 -7.70
CA THR A 192 -3.57 -13.95 -8.77
C THR A 192 -4.94 -13.97 -9.41
N SER A 193 -5.01 -14.37 -10.67
CA SER A 193 -6.22 -14.69 -11.42
C SER A 193 -6.07 -16.08 -12.01
N TYR A 194 -6.99 -17.00 -11.72
CA TYR A 194 -6.88 -18.41 -12.13
C TYR A 194 -5.52 -19.05 -11.76
N GLY A 195 -5.00 -18.70 -10.57
CA GLY A 195 -3.70 -19.18 -10.07
C GLY A 195 -2.47 -18.53 -10.71
N THR A 196 -2.64 -17.64 -11.68
CA THR A 196 -1.53 -16.90 -12.33
C THR A 196 -1.36 -15.53 -11.68
N LYS A 197 -0.13 -15.12 -11.38
CA LYS A 197 0.16 -13.79 -10.81
C LYS A 197 -0.34 -12.69 -11.76
N ILE A 198 -0.93 -11.65 -11.18
CA ILE A 198 -1.40 -10.45 -11.87
C ILE A 198 -0.90 -9.21 -11.13
N PRO A 199 -0.96 -8.01 -11.73
CA PRO A 199 -0.58 -6.82 -11.01
C PRO A 199 -1.44 -6.62 -9.76
N VAL A 200 -0.82 -6.04 -8.73
CA VAL A 200 -1.43 -5.83 -7.42
C VAL A 200 -1.26 -4.37 -7.03
N ARG A 201 -2.28 -3.84 -6.36
CA ARG A 201 -2.26 -2.51 -5.77
C ARG A 201 -2.20 -2.64 -4.26
N VAL A 202 -1.24 -1.97 -3.63
CA VAL A 202 -1.09 -1.96 -2.18
C VAL A 202 -0.79 -0.55 -1.67
N GLY A 203 -1.23 -0.27 -0.45
CA GLY A 203 -1.06 1.03 0.18
C GLY A 203 -1.93 1.17 1.42
N ALA A 204 -2.25 2.41 1.78
CA ALA A 204 -3.10 2.69 2.93
C ALA A 204 -4.17 3.74 2.59
N GLU A 205 -5.35 3.55 3.15
CA GLU A 205 -6.38 4.59 3.22
C GLU A 205 -6.19 5.39 4.51
N ILE A 206 -5.89 6.68 4.38
CA ILE A 206 -5.56 7.53 5.52
C ILE A 206 -6.71 8.50 5.74
N LEU A 207 -7.12 8.66 7.00
CA LEU A 207 -8.21 9.54 7.37
C LEU A 207 -7.78 11.01 7.24
N GLU A 208 -8.35 11.67 6.24
CA GLU A 208 -8.28 13.12 6.06
C GLU A 208 -9.45 13.82 6.75
N GLY A 209 -9.16 15.05 7.18
CA GLY A 209 -10.07 15.91 7.91
C GLY A 209 -9.87 15.84 9.43
N ASN A 210 -9.30 16.91 10.02
CA ASN A 210 -9.71 17.58 11.28
C ASN A 210 -8.75 18.74 11.61
N PRO A 211 -9.24 19.72 12.39
CA PRO A 211 -9.58 21.05 11.90
C PRO A 211 -8.35 21.86 11.46
N CYS A 212 -8.58 22.81 10.56
CA CYS A 212 -7.63 23.90 10.35
C CYS A 212 -7.56 24.78 11.61
#